data_AF-A0A7S1HVX4-F1
#
_entry.id   AF-A0A7S1HVX4-F1
#
_cell.length_a   1.000
_cell.length_b   1.000
_cell.length_c   1.000
_cell.angle_alpha   90.00
_cell.angle_beta   90.00
_cell.angle_gamma   90.00
#
_symmetry.space_group_name_H-M   'P 1'
#
loop_
_entity.id
_entity.type
_entity.pdbx_description
1 polymer ?
#
loop_
_entity_poly.entity_id
_entity_poly.type
_entity_poly.pdbx_seq_one_letter_code
_entity_poly.pdbx_strand_id
1 'polypeptide(L)'
;MSLPVVAWIPMVGMLLMIVFGVHQTLPALGLQRSAPLLRAHTLLPEVTFIGHTSPDTDAVCAAIAAAELWGGIAAIPAPPNRETQWVLARFGVPNPPLAQDLPKAPTSWGLVDFASEAQLARTVDKSKVHMIVDHHKIS
;
A
#
# COMPACT_ATOMS: atom_id res chain seq x y z
N MET A 1 -0.07 -34.84 3.80
CA MET A 1 0.52 -33.56 4.27
C MET A 1 0.13 -32.49 3.27
N SER A 2 -0.93 -31.76 3.57
CA SER A 2 -1.53 -30.73 2.72
C SER A 2 -0.86 -29.38 3.00
N LEU A 3 -0.14 -28.84 2.02
CA LEU A 3 0.38 -27.47 2.04
C LEU A 3 -0.79 -26.47 1.96
N PRO A 4 -0.72 -25.31 2.63
CA PRO A 4 -1.81 -24.35 2.61
C PRO A 4 -1.91 -23.70 1.23
N VAL A 5 -3.16 -23.49 0.82
CA VAL A 5 -3.59 -22.91 -0.46
C VAL A 5 -3.02 -21.49 -0.61
N VAL A 6 -2.17 -21.29 -1.62
CA VAL A 6 -1.79 -19.96 -2.10
C VAL A 6 -2.99 -19.41 -2.86
N ALA A 7 -3.72 -18.48 -2.25
CA ALA A 7 -4.82 -17.76 -2.88
C ALA A 7 -4.26 -16.76 -3.89
N TRP A 8 -4.27 -17.14 -5.17
CA TRP A 8 -4.17 -16.20 -6.28
C TRP A 8 -5.48 -15.43 -6.39
N ILE A 9 -5.54 -14.25 -5.79
CA ILE A 9 -6.61 -13.27 -6.02
C ILE A 9 -5.96 -12.12 -6.81
N PRO A 10 -6.50 -11.68 -7.96
CA PRO A 10 -5.98 -10.52 -8.68
C PRO A 10 -6.17 -9.26 -7.82
N MET A 11 -5.12 -8.90 -7.05
CA MET A 11 -5.19 -7.88 -5.98
C MET A 11 -5.36 -6.45 -6.50
N VAL A 12 -4.93 -6.14 -7.72
CA VAL A 12 -4.98 -4.75 -8.25
C VAL A 12 -6.42 -4.27 -8.49
N GLY A 13 -7.33 -5.15 -8.94
CA GLY A 13 -8.73 -4.78 -9.20
C GLY A 13 -9.61 -4.73 -7.95
N MET A 14 -9.40 -5.64 -7.00
CA MET A 14 -10.24 -5.76 -5.81
C MET A 14 -9.85 -4.72 -4.74
N LEU A 15 -8.57 -4.39 -4.62
CA LEU A 15 -8.10 -3.43 -3.64
C LEU A 15 -8.45 -1.98 -4.03
N LEU A 16 -8.45 -1.67 -5.33
CA LEU A 16 -8.98 -0.41 -5.88
C LEU A 16 -10.50 -0.30 -5.60
N MET A 17 -11.27 -1.37 -5.78
CA MET A 17 -12.73 -1.36 -5.53
C MET A 17 -13.08 -1.21 -4.05
N ILE A 18 -12.29 -1.77 -3.14
CA ILE A 18 -12.50 -1.67 -1.68
C ILE A 18 -12.18 -0.26 -1.17
N VAL A 19 -11.12 0.39 -1.67
CA VAL A 19 -10.76 1.75 -1.26
C VAL A 19 -11.62 2.81 -1.95
N PHE A 20 -11.87 2.69 -3.27
CA PHE A 20 -12.53 3.73 -4.06
C PHE A 20 -14.06 3.60 -4.17
N GLY A 21 -14.63 2.38 -4.13
CA GLY A 21 -16.08 2.19 -4.11
C GLY A 21 -16.73 2.78 -2.85
N VAL A 22 -16.02 2.69 -1.73
CA VAL A 22 -16.48 3.10 -0.39
C VAL A 22 -16.44 4.63 -0.21
N HIS A 23 -15.48 5.34 -0.81
CA HIS A 23 -15.26 6.77 -0.52
C HIS A 23 -16.23 7.72 -1.23
N GLN A 24 -16.78 7.35 -2.39
CA GLN A 24 -17.62 8.24 -3.22
C GLN A 24 -19.13 7.86 -3.20
N THR A 25 -19.50 6.60 -2.96
CA THR A 25 -20.90 6.15 -3.11
C THR A 25 -21.66 5.95 -1.80
N LEU A 26 -20.98 5.69 -0.68
CA LEU A 26 -21.63 5.45 0.61
C LEU A 26 -22.44 6.65 1.13
N PRO A 27 -21.95 7.90 1.07
CA PRO A 27 -22.73 9.05 1.52
C PRO A 27 -23.96 9.32 0.65
N ALA A 28 -23.86 9.06 -0.65
CA ALA A 28 -24.96 9.28 -1.61
C ALA A 28 -26.13 8.30 -1.43
N LEU A 29 -25.89 7.15 -0.77
CA LEU A 29 -26.89 6.13 -0.47
C LEU A 29 -27.34 6.12 1.00
N GLY A 30 -26.90 7.10 1.82
CA GLY A 30 -27.24 7.16 3.23
C GLY A 30 -26.64 6.02 4.08
N LEU A 31 -25.63 5.32 3.55
CA LEU A 31 -24.93 4.24 4.25
C LEU A 31 -23.76 4.83 5.02
N GLN A 32 -23.76 4.68 6.35
CA GLN A 32 -22.57 4.94 7.16
C GLN A 32 -21.59 3.77 7.00
N ARG A 33 -20.28 4.05 7.13
CA ARG A 33 -19.27 2.99 7.30
C ARG A 33 -19.72 2.15 8.50
N SER A 34 -20.23 0.95 8.27
CA SER A 34 -20.35 -0.04 9.33
C SER A 34 -18.97 -0.21 9.93
N ALA A 35 -18.85 -0.14 11.26
CA ALA A 35 -17.64 -0.48 12.01
C ALA A 35 -16.99 -1.72 11.38
N PRO A 36 -15.64 -1.82 11.32
CA PRO A 36 -14.94 -2.59 10.31
C PRO A 36 -15.22 -4.09 10.46
N LEU A 37 -16.27 -4.56 9.79
CA LEU A 37 -16.54 -5.98 9.58
C LEU A 37 -15.48 -6.62 8.65
N LEU A 38 -14.56 -5.81 8.12
CA LEU A 38 -13.47 -6.21 7.23
C LEU A 38 -12.10 -6.38 7.93
N ARG A 39 -12.01 -6.33 9.27
CA ARG A 39 -10.74 -6.53 10.00
C ARG A 39 -10.72 -7.88 10.72
N ALA A 40 -10.82 -8.96 9.95
CA ALA A 40 -10.54 -10.31 10.45
C ALA A 40 -9.03 -10.63 10.45
N HIS A 41 -8.20 -9.73 9.90
CA HIS A 41 -6.75 -9.87 9.79
C HIS A 41 -6.01 -8.98 10.80
N THR A 42 -4.78 -9.40 11.13
CA THR A 42 -3.89 -8.70 12.05
C THR A 42 -3.57 -7.30 11.55
N LEU A 43 -3.72 -6.30 12.43
CA LEU A 43 -3.29 -4.93 12.16
C LEU A 43 -1.79 -4.78 12.35
N LEU A 44 -1.17 -3.98 11.49
CA LEU A 44 0.25 -3.69 11.45
C LEU A 44 0.50 -2.17 11.58
N PRO A 45 0.10 -1.53 12.69
CA PRO A 45 0.20 -0.07 12.85
C PRO A 45 1.65 0.44 12.88
N GLU A 46 2.60 -0.43 13.18
CA GLU A 46 4.05 -0.14 13.23
C GLU A 46 4.76 -0.30 11.87
N VAL A 47 4.01 -0.71 10.82
CA VAL A 47 4.57 -0.96 9.49
C VAL A 47 4.34 0.25 8.59
N THR A 48 5.42 0.70 7.96
CA THR A 48 5.36 1.65 6.85
C THR A 48 5.45 0.90 5.53
N PHE A 49 4.45 1.10 4.67
CA PHE A 49 4.36 0.52 3.34
C PHE A 49 4.99 1.45 2.31
N ILE A 50 5.85 0.88 1.46
CA ILE A 50 6.61 1.64 0.46
C ILE A 50 6.82 0.82 -0.81
N GLY A 51 6.70 1.50 -1.96
CA GLY A 51 7.01 0.97 -3.27
C GLY A 51 8.47 1.18 -3.70
N HIS A 52 8.81 0.79 -4.93
CA HIS A 52 10.17 0.89 -5.47
C HIS A 52 10.64 2.34 -5.71
N THR A 53 11.96 2.55 -5.79
CA THR A 53 12.63 3.87 -5.90
C THR A 53 12.16 4.80 -7.01
N SER A 54 11.62 4.27 -8.11
CA SER A 54 11.01 5.05 -9.20
C SER A 54 9.50 4.81 -9.24
N PRO A 55 8.73 5.26 -8.23
CA PRO A 55 7.38 4.80 -7.97
C PRO A 55 6.45 5.13 -9.13
N ASP A 56 5.75 4.11 -9.61
CA ASP A 56 4.68 4.26 -10.60
C ASP A 56 3.31 4.19 -9.91
N THR A 57 2.25 4.09 -10.71
CA THR A 57 0.89 4.10 -10.18
C THR A 57 0.61 2.88 -9.30
N ASP A 58 1.15 1.71 -9.62
CA ASP A 58 0.92 0.50 -8.82
C ASP A 58 1.64 0.61 -7.47
N ALA A 59 2.95 0.93 -7.49
CA ALA A 59 3.74 1.15 -6.29
C ALA A 59 3.10 2.12 -5.28
N VAL A 60 2.56 3.25 -5.76
CA VAL A 60 1.92 4.27 -4.89
C VAL A 60 0.55 3.82 -4.41
N CYS A 61 -0.31 3.32 -5.31
CA CYS A 61 -1.64 2.87 -4.93
C CYS A 61 -1.60 1.65 -3.99
N ALA A 62 -0.67 0.71 -4.24
CA ALA A 62 -0.45 -0.43 -3.38
C ALA A 62 0.01 -0.01 -1.98
N ALA A 63 0.88 0.98 -1.84
CA ALA A 63 1.33 1.46 -0.54
C ALA A 63 0.17 2.09 0.27
N ILE A 64 -0.64 2.93 -0.39
CA ILE A 64 -1.85 3.53 0.20
C ILE A 64 -2.82 2.44 0.65
N ALA A 65 -3.09 1.49 -0.23
CA ALA A 65 -4.09 0.49 0.02
C ALA A 65 -3.64 -0.57 1.03
N ALA A 66 -2.35 -0.90 1.07
CA ALA A 66 -1.76 -1.72 2.13
C ALA A 66 -1.85 -1.03 3.49
N ALA A 67 -1.54 0.26 3.55
CA ALA A 67 -1.70 1.04 4.78
C ALA A 67 -3.15 1.08 5.27
N GLU A 68 -4.13 1.26 4.38
CA GLU A 68 -5.55 1.22 4.74
C GLU A 68 -5.99 -0.18 5.19
N LEU A 69 -5.54 -1.22 4.48
CA LEU A 69 -5.88 -2.61 4.78
C LEU A 69 -5.33 -3.02 6.15
N TRP A 70 -4.03 -2.87 6.38
CA TRP A 70 -3.37 -3.33 7.61
C TRP A 70 -3.28 -2.26 8.71
N GLY A 71 -3.73 -1.03 8.47
CA GLY A 71 -3.72 0.05 9.45
C GLY A 71 -2.35 0.68 9.73
N GLY A 72 -1.41 0.57 8.78
CA GLY A 72 -0.07 1.14 8.85
C GLY A 72 0.03 2.54 8.22
N ILE A 73 1.24 2.92 7.80
CA ILE A 73 1.51 4.22 7.16
C ILE A 73 1.93 4.00 5.71
N ALA A 74 1.34 4.72 4.76
CA ALA A 74 1.82 4.75 3.38
C ALA A 74 2.91 5.81 3.24
N ALA A 75 4.00 5.47 2.57
CA ALA A 75 5.05 6.42 2.20
C ALA A 75 5.56 6.12 0.79
N ILE A 76 6.16 7.13 0.16
CA ILE A 76 6.75 7.01 -1.18
C ILE A 76 8.24 7.37 -1.15
N PRO A 77 9.08 6.71 -1.95
CA PRO A 77 10.53 6.97 -1.93
C PRO A 77 10.94 8.20 -2.75
N ALA A 78 10.09 8.63 -3.68
CA ALA A 78 10.30 9.78 -4.55
C ALA A 78 8.94 10.38 -4.96
N PRO A 79 8.90 11.63 -5.49
CA PRO A 79 7.66 12.21 -5.99
C PRO A 79 7.00 11.33 -7.07
N PRO A 80 5.67 11.18 -7.05
CA PRO A 80 4.96 10.32 -8.01
C PRO A 80 5.02 10.90 -9.42
N ASN A 81 4.94 10.02 -10.42
CA ASN A 81 4.90 10.44 -11.82
C ASN A 81 3.57 11.17 -12.17
N ARG A 82 3.46 11.73 -13.38
CA ARG A 82 2.27 12.50 -13.82
C ARG A 82 0.99 11.64 -13.86
N GLU A 83 1.09 10.39 -14.28
CA GLU A 83 -0.06 9.48 -14.33
C GLU A 83 -0.59 9.23 -12.92
N THR A 84 0.30 8.88 -11.99
CA THR A 84 -0.06 8.65 -10.59
C THR A 84 -0.66 9.90 -9.94
N GLN A 85 -0.08 11.08 -10.17
CA GLN A 85 -0.65 12.35 -9.71
C GLN A 85 -2.07 12.58 -10.25
N TRP A 86 -2.28 12.28 -11.54
CA TRP A 86 -3.59 12.40 -12.17
C TRP A 86 -4.60 11.42 -11.55
N VAL A 87 -4.22 10.17 -11.32
CA VAL A 87 -5.06 9.15 -10.66
C VAL A 87 -5.43 9.60 -9.24
N LEU A 88 -4.47 10.01 -8.43
CA LEU A 88 -4.71 10.47 -7.06
C LEU A 88 -5.64 11.69 -7.03
N ALA A 89 -5.39 12.68 -7.90
CA ALA A 89 -6.24 13.85 -8.04
C ALA A 89 -7.66 13.50 -8.50
N ARG A 90 -7.79 12.58 -9.48
CA ARG A 90 -9.08 12.13 -10.02
C ARG A 90 -9.98 11.55 -8.93
N PHE A 91 -9.40 10.91 -7.93
CA PHE A 91 -10.13 10.30 -6.83
C PHE A 91 -10.08 11.07 -5.50
N GLY A 92 -9.43 12.25 -5.47
CA GLY A 92 -9.35 13.09 -4.28
C GLY A 92 -8.47 12.50 -3.16
N VAL A 93 -7.50 11.65 -3.51
CA VAL A 93 -6.56 11.03 -2.55
C VAL A 93 -5.30 11.90 -2.46
N PRO A 94 -4.85 12.27 -1.25
CA PRO A 94 -3.61 13.03 -1.10
C PRO A 94 -2.40 12.16 -1.45
N ASN A 95 -1.33 12.81 -1.93
CA ASN A 95 -0.04 12.13 -2.09
C ASN A 95 0.46 11.63 -0.72
N PRO A 96 0.98 10.39 -0.64
CA PRO A 96 1.68 9.95 0.56
C PRO A 96 2.92 10.81 0.82
N PRO A 97 3.36 10.95 2.09
CA PRO A 97 4.60 11.64 2.42
C PRO A 97 5.81 10.91 1.82
N LEU A 98 6.88 11.67 1.54
CA LEU A 98 8.16 11.07 1.22
C LEU A 98 8.69 10.32 2.45
N ALA A 99 9.23 9.12 2.25
CA ALA A 99 9.71 8.27 3.33
C ALA A 99 10.80 8.94 4.20
N GLN A 100 11.63 9.79 3.58
CA GLN A 100 12.66 10.58 4.27
C GLN A 100 12.10 11.70 5.16
N ASP A 101 10.87 12.15 4.90
CA ASP A 101 10.23 13.26 5.61
C ASP A 101 9.31 12.76 6.73
N LEU A 102 9.27 11.44 6.98
CA LEU A 102 8.50 10.88 8.08
C LEU A 102 9.08 11.37 9.42
N PRO A 103 8.23 11.82 10.36
CA PRO A 103 8.68 12.41 11.62
C PRO A 103 9.38 11.40 12.54
N LYS A 104 9.15 10.10 12.30
CA LYS A 104 9.79 9.00 13.01
C LYS A 104 10.24 7.96 12.00
N ALA A 105 11.44 7.41 12.22
CA ALA A 105 11.91 6.27 11.46
C ALA A 105 10.95 5.08 11.68
N PRO A 106 10.53 4.38 10.61
CA PRO A 106 9.65 3.23 10.75
C PRO A 106 10.26 2.11 11.58
N THR A 107 9.43 1.48 12.42
CA THR A 107 9.80 0.28 13.19
C THR A 107 9.97 -0.93 12.26
N SER A 108 9.14 -1.01 11.22
CA SER A 108 9.17 -2.09 10.23
C SER A 108 8.71 -1.60 8.86
N TRP A 109 9.16 -2.29 7.82
CA TRP A 109 8.86 -1.97 6.42
C TRP A 109 8.01 -3.06 5.77
N GLY A 110 6.98 -2.64 5.04
CA GLY A 110 6.23 -3.47 4.11
C GLY A 110 6.57 -3.05 2.69
N LEU A 111 7.22 -3.93 1.93
CA LEU A 111 7.54 -3.66 0.53
C LEU A 111 6.33 -4.03 -0.33
N VAL A 112 5.93 -3.13 -1.22
CA VAL A 112 4.87 -3.39 -2.20
C VAL A 112 5.43 -3.21 -3.59
N ASP A 113 5.04 -4.07 -4.53
CA ASP A 113 5.37 -3.94 -5.95
C ASP A 113 6.86 -4.12 -6.31
N PHE A 114 7.69 -4.61 -5.37
CA PHE A 114 9.04 -5.05 -5.67
C PHE A 114 9.60 -5.97 -4.58
N ALA A 115 10.56 -6.82 -4.97
CA ALA A 115 11.36 -7.62 -4.06
C ALA A 115 12.87 -7.41 -4.22
N SER A 116 13.33 -6.72 -5.27
CA SER A 116 14.77 -6.58 -5.59
C SER A 116 15.47 -5.50 -4.76
N GLU A 117 16.70 -5.78 -4.33
CA GLU A 117 17.50 -4.82 -3.56
C GLU A 117 17.91 -3.58 -4.37
N ALA A 118 18.05 -3.72 -5.68
CA ALA A 118 18.38 -2.62 -6.58
C ALA A 118 17.29 -1.54 -6.62
N GLN A 119 16.04 -1.93 -6.33
CA GLN A 119 14.87 -1.04 -6.28
C GLN A 119 14.56 -0.54 -4.85
N LEU A 120 15.35 -0.93 -3.85
CA LEU A 120 15.14 -0.57 -2.46
C LEU A 120 15.59 0.88 -2.19
N ALA A 121 14.71 1.68 -1.59
CA ALA A 121 15.04 3.05 -1.24
C ALA A 121 16.06 3.10 -0.09
N ARG A 122 16.96 4.09 -0.12
CA ARG A 122 18.03 4.24 0.88
C ARG A 122 17.53 4.44 2.32
N THR A 123 16.31 4.95 2.47
CA THR A 123 15.63 5.12 3.77
C THR A 123 15.18 3.80 4.38
N VAL A 124 15.08 2.74 3.57
CA VAL A 124 14.57 1.44 4.01
C VAL A 124 15.69 0.61 4.62
N ASP A 125 15.50 0.26 5.89
CA ASP A 125 16.36 -0.67 6.60
C ASP A 125 15.93 -2.10 6.28
N LYS A 126 16.72 -2.78 5.43
CA LYS A 126 16.45 -4.15 4.99
C LYS A 126 16.30 -5.14 6.14
N SER A 127 16.97 -4.91 7.28
CA SER A 127 16.86 -5.80 8.46
C SER A 127 15.49 -5.72 9.14
N LYS A 128 14.70 -4.68 8.82
CA LYS A 128 13.37 -4.42 9.37
C LYS A 128 12.25 -4.66 8.36
N VAL A 129 12.53 -5.33 7.24
CA VAL A 129 11.49 -5.73 6.28
C VAL A 129 10.66 -6.84 6.90
N HIS A 130 9.40 -6.55 7.16
CA HIS A 130 8.44 -7.46 7.78
C HIS A 130 7.66 -8.27 6.74
N MET A 131 7.36 -7.68 5.59
CA MET A 131 6.57 -8.30 4.54
C MET A 131 6.90 -7.74 3.17
N ILE A 132 6.61 -8.55 2.14
CA ILE A 132 6.70 -8.18 0.73
C ILE A 132 5.40 -8.63 0.05
N VAL A 133 4.76 -7.72 -0.68
CA VAL A 133 3.59 -7.99 -1.53
C VAL A 133 4.00 -7.59 -2.95
N ASP A 134 4.35 -8.56 -3.77
CA ASP A 134 4.93 -8.32 -5.09
C ASP A 134 4.39 -9.34 -6.11
N HIS A 135 4.35 -8.90 -7.36
CA HIS A 135 3.95 -9.69 -8.52
C HIS A 135 5.08 -9.82 -9.56
N HIS A 136 6.23 -9.21 -9.33
CA HIS A 136 7.41 -9.36 -10.16
C HIS A 136 8.08 -10.72 -9.98
N LYS A 137 8.97 -11.04 -10.93
CA LYS A 137 9.84 -12.19 -10.81
C LYS A 137 10.81 -11.97 -9.65
N ILE A 138 10.88 -12.94 -8.73
CA ILE A 138 11.96 -13.02 -7.75
C ILE A 138 13.26 -13.34 -8.50
N SER A 139 14.22 -12.42 -8.45
CA SER A 139 15.53 -12.52 -9.07
C SER A 139 16.62 -12.69 -8.03
#